data_AF-A0A8S0PYL6-F1
#
_entry.id   AF-A0A8S0PYL6-F1
#
_cell.length_a   1.000
_cell.length_b   1.000
_cell.length_c   1.000
_cell.angle_alpha   90.00
_cell.angle_beta   90.00
_cell.angle_gamma   90.00
#
_symmetry.space_group_name_H-M   'P 1'
#
loop_
_entity.id
_entity.type
_entity.pdbx_description
1 polymer ?
#
loop_
_entity_poly.entity_id
_entity_poly.type
_entity_poly.pdbx_seq_one_letter_code
_entity_poly.pdbx_strand_id
1 'polypeptide(L)'
;MVTVDSTQVIDPEFGFYGPMGFDIGAFVGNLILAYFAQDGHAVYGNDRKPYKVWILKTITETWNLFYKKFTALWDEHKDGPGEAYLPAIYNNPDAQLLVKQKYMKELFHDTLGFGAAKMIRLDGLTSNVN
;
A
#
# COMPACT_ATOMS: atom_id res chain seq x y z
N MET A 1 7.23 13.68 -0.63
CA MET A 1 7.29 14.94 -1.40
C MET A 1 7.18 14.61 -2.88
N VAL A 2 6.43 15.40 -3.66
CA VAL A 2 6.14 15.10 -5.07
C VAL A 2 6.26 16.33 -5.96
N THR A 3 6.70 16.11 -7.20
CA THR A 3 6.55 17.00 -8.36
C THR A 3 5.86 16.21 -9.47
N VAL A 4 5.75 16.74 -10.69
CA VAL A 4 5.10 16.03 -11.80
C VAL A 4 5.84 14.75 -12.18
N ASP A 5 7.16 14.71 -12.03
CA ASP A 5 8.04 13.65 -12.51
C ASP A 5 8.96 13.06 -11.41
N SER A 6 8.87 13.54 -10.17
CA SER A 6 9.66 13.04 -9.04
C SER A 6 8.81 12.74 -7.81
N THR A 7 9.06 11.58 -7.20
CA THR A 7 8.44 11.13 -5.96
C THR A 7 9.51 10.73 -4.97
N GLN A 8 9.53 11.37 -3.80
CA GLN A 8 10.52 11.13 -2.74
C GLN A 8 9.82 10.76 -1.43
N VAL A 9 10.18 9.62 -0.85
CA VAL A 9 9.78 9.22 0.51
C VAL A 9 10.78 9.84 1.48
N ILE A 10 10.28 10.46 2.54
CA ILE A 10 11.08 11.16 3.54
C ILE A 10 10.67 10.70 4.94
N ASP A 11 11.47 11.08 5.93
CA ASP A 11 11.16 10.90 7.34
C ASP A 11 10.99 9.43 7.81
N PRO A 12 12.00 8.54 7.60
CA PRO A 12 11.95 7.15 8.04
C PRO A 12 12.36 6.99 9.52
N GLU A 13 12.13 7.99 10.38
CA GLU A 13 12.63 7.97 11.77
C GLU A 13 12.04 6.83 12.62
N PHE A 14 10.87 6.31 12.22
CA PHE A 14 10.21 5.14 12.81
C PHE A 14 10.55 3.82 12.09
N GLY A 15 11.68 3.74 11.40
CA GLY A 15 12.12 2.52 10.72
C GLY A 15 12.54 1.43 11.71
N PHE A 16 11.80 0.33 11.74
CA PHE A 16 12.15 -0.90 12.48
C PHE A 16 11.62 -2.14 11.74
N TYR A 17 12.00 -3.34 12.22
CA TYR A 17 11.47 -4.60 11.69
C TYR A 17 10.02 -4.80 12.13
N GLY A 18 9.09 -4.39 11.27
CA GLY A 18 7.65 -4.49 11.48
C GLY A 18 6.91 -5.22 10.35
N PRO A 19 5.58 -5.35 10.46
CA PRO A 19 4.76 -5.93 9.40
C PRO A 19 4.72 -5.01 8.18
N MET A 20 5.01 -5.54 6.99
CA MET A 20 5.03 -4.77 5.73
C MET A 20 3.70 -4.07 5.43
N GLY A 21 2.58 -4.68 5.84
CA GLY A 21 1.25 -4.09 5.68
C GLY A 21 1.07 -2.75 6.41
N PHE A 22 1.93 -2.44 7.40
CA PHE A 22 1.89 -1.15 8.08
C PHE A 22 2.24 0.01 7.14
N ASP A 23 3.31 -0.10 6.36
CA ASP A 23 3.74 0.97 5.45
C ASP A 23 2.77 1.13 4.28
N ILE A 24 2.38 0.01 3.66
CA ILE A 24 1.43 0.02 2.54
C ILE A 24 0.07 0.53 3.02
N GLY A 25 -0.39 0.06 4.17
CA GLY A 25 -1.64 0.48 4.79
C GLY A 25 -1.60 1.95 5.18
N ALA A 26 -0.48 2.43 5.70
CA ALA A 26 -0.28 3.84 6.02
C ALA A 26 -0.37 4.75 4.79
N PHE A 27 0.14 4.32 3.64
CA PHE A 27 0.05 5.05 2.38
C PHE A 27 -1.39 5.01 1.82
N VAL A 28 -1.96 3.81 1.67
CA VAL A 28 -3.31 3.62 1.11
C VAL A 28 -4.38 4.28 1.99
N GLY A 29 -4.30 4.14 3.30
CA GLY A 29 -5.23 4.76 4.25
C GLY A 29 -5.26 6.28 4.12
N ASN A 30 -4.10 6.93 3.94
CA ASN A 30 -4.05 8.38 3.72
C ASN A 30 -4.66 8.80 2.38
N LEU A 31 -4.53 7.99 1.32
CA LEU A 31 -5.22 8.28 0.05
C LEU A 31 -6.75 8.14 0.20
N ILE A 32 -7.22 7.18 1.00
CA ILE A 32 -8.64 7.03 1.30
C ILE A 32 -9.16 8.22 2.13
N LEU A 33 -8.40 8.70 3.12
CA LEU A 33 -8.72 9.94 3.83
C LEU A 33 -8.79 11.13 2.87
N ALA A 34 -7.82 11.25 1.95
CA ALA A 34 -7.83 12.29 0.93
C ALA A 34 -9.07 12.20 0.04
N TYR A 35 -9.54 11.01 -0.31
CA TYR A 35 -10.79 10.81 -1.06
C TYR A 35 -12.01 11.34 -0.30
N PHE A 36 -12.14 11.02 0.99
CA PHE A 36 -13.26 11.48 1.82
C PHE A 36 -13.22 12.99 2.09
N ALA A 37 -12.02 13.58 2.23
CA ALA A 37 -11.85 15.02 2.43
C ALA A 37 -12.26 15.88 1.20
N GLN A 38 -12.33 15.30 -0.01
CA GLN A 38 -12.58 16.08 -1.22
C GLN A 38 -13.90 16.85 -1.22
N ASP A 39 -14.95 16.28 -0.62
CA ASP A 39 -16.27 16.93 -0.61
C ASP A 39 -16.24 18.21 0.24
N GLY A 40 -15.42 18.26 1.30
CA GLY A 40 -15.19 19.47 2.09
C GLY A 40 -14.35 20.55 1.39
N HIS A 41 -13.69 20.21 0.29
CA HIS A 41 -12.89 21.14 -0.54
C HIS A 41 -13.59 21.52 -1.85
N ALA A 42 -14.85 21.12 -2.05
CA ALA A 42 -15.60 21.49 -3.24
C ALA A 42 -15.94 22.98 -3.23
N VAL A 43 -15.76 23.64 -4.36
CA VAL A 43 -16.08 25.07 -4.56
C VAL A 43 -16.89 25.26 -5.84
N TYR A 44 -17.50 26.43 -6.01
CA TYR A 44 -18.22 26.74 -7.25
C TYR A 44 -17.32 26.55 -8.48
N GLY A 45 -17.78 25.76 -9.46
CA GLY A 45 -17.02 25.41 -10.67
C GLY A 45 -16.02 24.26 -10.52
N ASN A 46 -15.83 23.71 -9.30
CA ASN A 46 -15.00 22.52 -9.08
C ASN A 46 -15.62 21.61 -8.01
N ASP A 47 -16.36 20.61 -8.45
CA ASP A 47 -17.04 19.63 -7.59
C ASP A 47 -16.12 18.49 -7.11
N ARG A 48 -14.84 18.52 -7.49
CA ARG A 48 -13.80 17.53 -7.13
C ARG A 48 -14.09 16.10 -7.56
N LYS A 49 -15.19 15.80 -8.28
CA LYS A 49 -15.53 14.42 -8.67
C LYS A 49 -14.47 13.76 -9.56
N PRO A 50 -13.91 14.43 -10.59
CA PRO A 50 -12.84 13.84 -11.38
C PRO A 50 -11.60 13.52 -10.54
N TYR A 51 -11.31 14.35 -9.54
CA TYR A 51 -10.18 14.17 -8.65
C TYR A 51 -10.40 13.00 -7.68
N LYS A 52 -11.62 12.81 -7.16
CA LYS A 52 -12.00 11.62 -6.38
C LYS A 52 -11.80 10.33 -7.18
N VAL A 53 -12.20 10.32 -8.45
CA VAL A 53 -11.98 9.18 -9.36
C VAL A 53 -10.48 8.93 -9.58
N TRP A 54 -9.69 9.99 -9.75
CA TRP A 54 -8.24 9.88 -9.86
C TRP A 54 -7.62 9.25 -8.61
N ILE A 55 -8.01 9.69 -7.40
CA ILE A 55 -7.51 9.09 -6.14
C ILE A 55 -7.81 7.59 -6.08
N LEU A 56 -9.04 7.18 -6.39
CA LEU A 56 -9.41 5.75 -6.40
C LEU A 56 -8.57 4.96 -7.41
N LYS A 57 -8.38 5.51 -8.61
CA LYS A 57 -7.51 4.91 -9.63
C LYS A 57 -6.08 4.76 -9.12
N THR A 58 -5.52 5.79 -8.50
CA THR A 58 -4.16 5.75 -7.93
C THR A 58 -4.02 4.68 -6.84
N ILE A 59 -5.02 4.51 -5.97
CA ILE A 59 -5.02 3.44 -4.97
C ILE A 59 -4.97 2.07 -5.64
N THR A 60 -5.84 1.82 -6.62
CA THR A 60 -5.91 0.55 -7.36
C THR A 60 -4.61 0.27 -8.12
N GLU A 61 -4.09 1.25 -8.86
CA GLU A 61 -2.85 1.11 -9.63
C GLU A 61 -1.64 0.87 -8.73
N THR A 62 -1.57 1.55 -7.57
CA THR A 62 -0.48 1.35 -6.61
C THR A 62 -0.45 -0.09 -6.10
N TRP A 63 -1.59 -0.64 -5.68
CA TRP A 63 -1.66 -2.03 -5.22
C TRP A 63 -1.30 -3.03 -6.33
N ASN A 64 -1.88 -2.86 -7.52
CA ASN A 64 -1.64 -3.78 -8.63
C ASN A 64 -0.18 -3.75 -9.11
N LEU A 65 0.45 -2.57 -9.17
CA LEU A 65 1.86 -2.43 -9.51
C LEU A 65 2.77 -2.96 -8.40
N PHE A 66 2.42 -2.73 -7.14
CA PHE A 66 3.14 -3.32 -6.00
C PHE A 66 3.11 -4.84 -6.09
N TYR A 67 1.92 -5.44 -6.24
CA TYR A 67 1.76 -6.89 -6.40
C TYR A 67 2.64 -7.42 -7.53
N LYS A 68 2.57 -6.80 -8.72
CA LYS A 68 3.34 -7.24 -9.88
C LYS A 68 4.85 -7.13 -9.65
N LYS A 69 5.32 -6.01 -9.12
CA LYS A 69 6.76 -5.78 -8.89
C LYS A 69 7.32 -6.67 -7.78
N PHE A 70 6.57 -6.82 -6.69
CA PHE A 70 6.96 -7.68 -5.57
C PHE A 70 7.06 -9.14 -5.99
N THR A 71 6.06 -9.64 -6.71
CA THR A 71 6.06 -11.02 -7.21
C THR A 71 7.14 -11.26 -8.27
N ALA A 72 7.43 -10.27 -9.13
CA ALA A 72 8.55 -10.33 -10.07
C ALA A 72 9.92 -10.39 -9.36
N LEU A 73 10.14 -9.58 -8.31
CA LEU A 73 11.37 -9.63 -7.51
C LEU A 73 11.51 -10.98 -6.78
N TRP A 74 10.40 -11.54 -6.30
CA TRP A 74 10.41 -12.88 -5.73
C TRP A 74 10.88 -13.91 -6.75
N ASP A 75 10.35 -13.88 -7.97
CA ASP A 75 10.75 -14.80 -9.04
C ASP A 75 12.21 -14.62 -9.45
N GLU A 76 12.67 -13.38 -9.57
CA GLU A 76 14.05 -13.04 -9.89
C GLU A 76 15.03 -13.58 -8.84
N HIS A 77 14.65 -13.56 -7.56
CA HIS A 77 15.51 -13.95 -6.44
C HIS A 77 15.15 -15.30 -5.81
N LYS A 78 14.36 -16.14 -6.49
CA LYS A 78 13.91 -17.43 -5.95
C LYS A 78 15.05 -18.39 -5.56
N ASP A 79 16.17 -18.33 -6.28
CA ASP A 79 17.38 -19.12 -6.00
C ASP A 79 18.46 -18.29 -5.26
N GLY A 80 18.07 -17.13 -4.74
CA GLY A 80 18.95 -16.22 -4.00
C GLY A 80 19.17 -16.65 -2.54
N PRO A 81 19.75 -15.76 -1.71
CA PRO A 81 20.06 -16.06 -0.31
C PRO A 81 18.82 -16.08 0.62
N GLY A 82 17.61 -15.87 0.09
CA GLY A 82 16.39 -15.85 0.88
C GLY A 82 15.94 -17.24 1.30
N GLU A 83 15.78 -17.46 2.60
CA GLU A 83 15.49 -18.80 3.14
C GLU A 83 14.00 -19.06 3.45
N ALA A 84 13.15 -18.02 3.35
CA ALA A 84 11.73 -18.15 3.66
C ALA A 84 10.99 -19.14 2.75
N TYR A 85 11.43 -19.26 1.49
CA TYR A 85 10.83 -20.11 0.48
C TYR A 85 11.89 -20.87 -0.31
N LEU A 86 12.51 -21.87 0.33
CA LEU A 86 13.59 -22.64 -0.26
C LEU A 86 13.15 -23.37 -1.54
N PRO A 87 13.90 -23.26 -2.66
CA PRO A 87 13.61 -23.99 -3.90
C PRO A 87 13.55 -25.52 -3.72
N ALA A 88 14.32 -26.07 -2.76
CA ALA A 88 14.29 -27.49 -2.45
C ALA A 88 12.95 -27.97 -1.87
N ILE A 89 12.20 -27.07 -1.21
CA ILE A 89 10.88 -27.34 -0.63
C ILE A 89 9.80 -26.96 -1.66
N TYR A 90 9.88 -25.75 -2.20
CA TYR A 90 8.94 -25.22 -3.19
C TYR A 90 9.47 -25.47 -4.60
N ASN A 91 9.66 -26.74 -4.95
CA ASN A 91 10.38 -27.17 -6.16
C ASN A 91 9.53 -27.28 -7.43
N ASN A 92 8.21 -27.04 -7.34
CA ASN A 92 7.31 -27.09 -8.49
C ASN A 92 6.59 -25.74 -8.69
N PRO A 93 6.28 -25.37 -9.94
CA PRO A 93 5.67 -24.06 -10.25
C PRO A 93 4.32 -23.83 -9.58
N ASP A 94 3.48 -24.86 -9.45
CA ASP A 94 2.13 -24.73 -8.87
C ASP A 94 2.19 -24.40 -7.37
N ALA A 95 3.09 -25.06 -6.63
CA ALA A 95 3.33 -24.79 -5.23
C ALA A 95 3.89 -23.38 -5.01
N GLN A 96 4.86 -22.95 -5.85
CA GLN A 96 5.40 -21.59 -5.80
C GLN A 96 4.31 -20.53 -6.05
N LEU A 97 3.46 -20.77 -7.06
CA LEU A 97 2.35 -19.87 -7.36
C LEU A 97 1.36 -19.80 -6.20
N LEU A 98 0.98 -20.96 -5.63
CA LEU A 98 0.00 -21.04 -4.55
C LEU A 98 0.47 -20.32 -3.28
N VAL A 99 1.73 -20.54 -2.86
CA VAL A 99 2.25 -19.85 -1.66
C VAL A 99 2.40 -18.36 -1.87
N LYS A 100 2.81 -17.94 -3.07
CA LYS A 100 2.92 -16.53 -3.43
C LYS A 100 1.55 -15.84 -3.43
N GLN A 101 0.54 -16.48 -4.01
CA GLN A 101 -0.84 -15.98 -3.99
C GLN A 101 -1.38 -15.88 -2.56
N LYS A 102 -1.15 -16.90 -1.74
CA LYS A 102 -1.53 -16.89 -0.32
C LYS A 102 -0.86 -15.74 0.42
N TYR A 103 0.47 -15.60 0.28
CA TYR A 103 1.23 -14.53 0.92
C TYR A 103 0.71 -13.15 0.53
N MET A 104 0.52 -12.90 -0.77
CA MET A 104 0.02 -11.61 -1.24
C MET A 104 -1.41 -11.31 -0.79
N LYS A 105 -2.25 -12.34 -0.60
CA LYS A 105 -3.60 -12.18 -0.05
C LYS A 105 -3.55 -11.79 1.43
N GLU A 106 -2.70 -12.44 2.22
CA GLU A 106 -2.50 -12.11 3.63
C GLU A 106 -1.94 -10.68 3.78
N LEU A 107 -0.93 -10.33 2.99
CA LEU A 107 -0.37 -8.98 2.95
C LEU A 107 -1.40 -7.92 2.55
N PHE A 108 -2.33 -8.25 1.65
CA PHE A 108 -3.44 -7.35 1.30
C PHE A 108 -4.36 -7.10 2.49
N HIS A 109 -4.74 -8.15 3.22
CA HIS A 109 -5.56 -8.01 4.41
C HIS A 109 -4.86 -7.19 5.50
N ASP A 110 -3.56 -7.42 5.73
CA ASP A 110 -2.76 -6.61 6.66
C ASP A 110 -2.73 -5.14 6.25
N THR A 111 -2.51 -4.88 4.95
CA THR A 111 -2.54 -3.52 4.36
C THR A 111 -3.87 -2.82 4.67
N LEU A 112 -4.99 -3.51 4.46
CA LEU A 112 -6.31 -2.96 4.75
C LEU A 112 -6.54 -2.75 6.26
N GLY A 113 -6.10 -3.70 7.09
CA GLY A 113 -6.23 -3.64 8.54
C GLY A 113 -5.47 -2.46 9.15
N PHE A 114 -4.19 -2.32 8.82
CA PHE A 114 -3.37 -1.19 9.28
C PHE A 114 -3.83 0.14 8.68
N GLY A 115 -4.25 0.15 7.42
CA GLY A 115 -4.84 1.33 6.79
C GLY A 115 -6.08 1.82 7.54
N ALA A 116 -7.02 0.93 7.83
CA ALA A 116 -8.22 1.24 8.60
C ALA A 116 -7.89 1.71 10.03
N ALA A 117 -6.99 1.02 10.73
CA ALA A 117 -6.56 1.42 12.07
C ALA A 117 -5.95 2.84 12.09
N LYS A 118 -5.15 3.17 11.06
CA LYS A 118 -4.59 4.52 10.91
C LYS A 118 -5.67 5.57 10.69
N MET A 119 -6.65 5.29 9.81
CA MET A 119 -7.77 6.20 9.57
C MET A 119 -8.55 6.49 10.85
N ILE A 120 -8.93 5.45 11.60
CA ILE A 120 -9.67 5.59 12.87
C ILE A 120 -8.86 6.40 13.90
N ARG A 121 -7.55 6.12 14.02
CA ARG A 121 -6.68 6.84 14.96
C ARG A 121 -6.62 8.34 14.65
N LEU A 122 -6.60 8.72 13.36
CA LEU A 122 -6.50 10.12 12.95
C LEU A 122 -7.75 10.94 13.33
N ASP A 123 -8.93 10.33 13.27
CA ASP A 123 -10.18 10.97 13.71
C ASP A 123 -10.22 11.19 15.23
N GLY A 124 -9.56 10.33 16.02
CA GLY A 124 -9.70 10.32 17.48
C GLY A 124 -8.73 11.19 18.29
N LEU A 125 -7.54 11.53 17.77
CA LEU A 125 -6.48 12.15 18.60
C LEU A 125 -5.65 13.25 17.93
N THR A 126 -5.57 13.31 16.60
CA THR A 126 -4.64 14.21 15.89
C THR A 126 -5.33 15.32 15.08
N SER A 127 -6.66 15.30 15.00
CA SER A 127 -7.49 16.30 14.30
C SER A 127 -7.73 17.58 15.11
N ASN A 128 -7.29 17.64 16.38
CA ASN A 128 -7.29 18.89 17.17
C ASN A 128 -6.06 19.74 16.82
N VAL A 129 -6.06 20.34 15.64
CA VAL A 129 -5.25 21.54 15.36
C VAL A 129 -6.07 22.48 14.47
N ASN A 130 -6.70 23.46 15.14
CA ASN A 130 -7.34 24.70 14.64
C ASN A 130 -8.50 24.61 13.65
#